data_AF-A0A8J2HTH2-F1
#
_entry.id   AF-A0A8J2HTH2-F1
#
_cell.length_a   1.000
_cell.length_b   1.000
_cell.length_c   1.000
_cell.angle_alpha   90.00
_cell.angle_beta   90.00
_cell.angle_gamma   90.00
#
_symmetry.space_group_name_H-M   'P 1'
#
loop_
_entity.id
_entity.type
_entity.pdbx_description
1 polymer ?
#
loop_
_entity_poly.entity_id
_entity_poly.type
_entity_poly.pdbx_seq_one_letter_code
_entity_poly.pdbx_strand_id
1 'polypeptide(L)'
;MLLLGCNQMNNIFNKKGRLLDLCFSNSEVLIERTDPILEEDVYHPALSIQSIHVSCTASMKLFKEPQYSFKKANYIALNDFFLNTNWLELYNIKTVDEKLLGFYEKIKLGISEHVPVYTNNRKCKSLSIICYNNYVTRMKNLIHEDTTQFWNFVKSKRRKDLNIPSTMNWSEYTANTDDEVSNLFASYFKSIYMGTHDSSVNQVKKLPTDYDANLFQLE
;
A
#
# COMPACT_ATOMS: atom_id res chain seq x y z
N MET A 1 -14.77 41.35 -4.29
CA MET A 1 -15.59 40.41 -3.48
C MET A 1 -14.61 39.56 -2.69
N LEU A 2 -14.46 39.82 -1.38
CA LEU A 2 -13.59 39.06 -0.49
C LEU A 2 -14.40 37.89 0.07
N LEU A 3 -14.00 36.66 -0.22
CA LEU A 3 -14.58 35.47 0.40
C LEU A 3 -13.59 34.99 1.47
N LEU A 4 -13.89 35.19 2.75
CA LEU A 4 -13.10 34.66 3.87
C LEU A 4 -11.61 35.07 3.84
N GLY A 5 -11.31 36.30 3.41
CA GLY A 5 -9.91 36.79 3.29
C GLY A 5 -9.19 36.34 2.02
N CYS A 6 -9.85 35.60 1.13
CA CYS A 6 -9.35 35.28 -0.20
C CYS A 6 -9.83 36.30 -1.23
N ASN A 7 -8.96 36.62 -2.17
CA ASN A 7 -9.24 37.48 -3.31
C ASN A 7 -9.58 36.61 -4.53
N GLN A 8 -10.54 37.06 -5.33
CA GLN A 8 -10.78 36.47 -6.64
C GLN A 8 -9.59 36.82 -7.54
N MET A 9 -8.90 35.79 -8.07
CA MET A 9 -7.70 35.92 -8.89
C MET A 9 -7.94 35.70 -10.39
N ASN A 10 -9.04 35.04 -10.77
CA ASN A 10 -9.29 34.71 -12.17
C ASN A 10 -9.98 35.86 -12.91
N ASN A 11 -9.31 36.43 -13.91
CA ASN A 11 -9.88 37.45 -14.78
C ASN A 11 -10.15 36.95 -16.21
N ILE A 12 -10.17 35.62 -16.43
CA ILE A 12 -10.36 35.04 -17.75
C ILE A 12 -11.86 34.86 -18.05
N PHE A 13 -12.34 35.62 -19.03
CA PHE A 13 -13.71 35.53 -19.53
C PHE A 13 -13.87 34.37 -20.52
N ASN A 14 -15.04 33.76 -20.53
CA ASN A 14 -15.40 32.73 -21.51
C ASN A 14 -15.67 33.32 -22.91
N LYS A 15 -16.00 32.45 -23.89
CA LYS A 15 -16.29 32.86 -25.28
C LYS A 15 -17.49 33.81 -25.42
N LYS A 16 -18.32 33.95 -24.38
CA LYS A 16 -19.46 34.88 -24.32
C LYS A 16 -19.15 36.17 -23.55
N GLY A 17 -17.90 36.40 -23.17
CA GLY A 17 -17.50 37.60 -22.42
C GLY A 17 -17.98 37.60 -20.97
N ARG A 18 -18.29 36.42 -20.40
CA ARG A 18 -18.73 36.27 -19.00
C ARG A 18 -17.65 35.59 -18.16
N LEU A 19 -17.48 36.04 -16.93
CA LEU A 19 -16.63 35.39 -15.93
C LEU A 19 -17.51 34.44 -15.11
N LEU A 20 -17.37 33.14 -15.35
CA LEU A 20 -18.11 32.10 -14.63
C LEU A 20 -17.20 31.32 -13.67
N ASP A 21 -15.97 31.07 -14.09
CA ASP A 21 -14.99 30.34 -13.30
C ASP A 21 -14.36 31.26 -12.28
N LEU A 22 -14.68 31.06 -11.00
CA LEU A 22 -14.13 31.85 -9.92
C LEU A 22 -12.99 31.08 -9.25
N CYS A 23 -11.81 31.68 -9.24
CA CYS A 23 -10.68 31.18 -8.48
C CYS A 23 -10.37 32.15 -7.35
N PHE A 24 -10.47 31.71 -6.11
CA PHE A 24 -10.16 32.53 -4.94
C PHE A 24 -8.89 32.02 -4.28
N SER A 25 -7.97 32.93 -3.95
CA SER A 25 -6.73 32.62 -3.24
C SER A 25 -6.39 33.73 -2.25
N ASN A 26 -5.76 33.36 -1.14
CA ASN A 26 -5.14 34.27 -0.18
C ASN A 26 -3.63 34.42 -0.42
N SER A 27 -3.11 33.83 -1.50
CA SER A 27 -1.71 33.86 -1.93
C SER A 27 -1.63 34.20 -3.41
N GLU A 28 -0.49 34.71 -3.85
CA GLU A 28 -0.27 35.08 -5.25
C GLU A 28 -0.26 33.86 -6.16
N VAL A 29 -1.21 33.86 -7.11
CA VAL A 29 -1.44 32.79 -8.07
C VAL A 29 -1.58 33.40 -9.45
N LEU A 30 -0.84 32.85 -10.42
CA LEU A 30 -0.95 33.16 -11.83
C LEU A 30 -1.99 32.24 -12.47
N ILE A 31 -2.95 32.82 -13.18
CA ILE A 31 -4.01 32.09 -13.88
C ILE A 31 -3.95 32.48 -15.36
N GLU A 32 -3.76 31.49 -16.21
CA GLU A 32 -3.63 31.67 -17.66
C GLU A 32 -4.53 30.69 -18.41
N ARG A 33 -4.90 31.05 -19.64
CA ARG A 33 -5.56 30.09 -20.53
C ARG A 33 -4.54 29.05 -20.98
N THR A 34 -4.96 27.80 -21.06
CA THR A 34 -4.11 26.70 -21.53
C THR A 34 -4.81 25.91 -22.62
N ASP A 35 -4.04 25.08 -23.32
CA ASP A 35 -4.58 24.22 -24.35
C ASP A 35 -5.44 23.12 -23.69
N PRO A 36 -6.70 22.97 -24.11
CA PRO A 36 -7.59 21.98 -23.54
C PRO A 36 -7.17 20.58 -24.02
N ILE A 37 -7.25 19.59 -23.13
CA ILE A 37 -6.95 18.18 -23.47
C ILE A 37 -8.04 17.58 -24.36
N LEU A 38 -9.25 18.13 -24.29
CA LEU A 38 -10.43 17.78 -25.09
C LEU A 38 -10.96 19.01 -25.82
N GLU A 39 -12.06 18.86 -26.57
CA GLU A 39 -12.74 20.03 -27.14
C GLU A 39 -13.17 21.01 -26.03
N GLU A 40 -12.85 22.29 -26.22
CA GLU A 40 -13.07 23.33 -25.20
C GLU A 40 -14.54 23.67 -25.03
N ASP A 41 -15.01 23.68 -23.78
CA ASP A 41 -16.36 24.14 -23.43
C ASP A 41 -16.51 25.66 -23.71
N VAL A 42 -17.65 26.05 -24.28
CA VAL A 42 -17.95 27.45 -24.65
C VAL A 42 -18.06 28.37 -23.42
N TYR A 43 -18.52 27.82 -22.30
CA TYR A 43 -18.74 28.51 -21.04
C TYR A 43 -17.54 28.42 -20.10
N HIS A 44 -16.73 27.37 -20.21
CA HIS A 44 -15.63 27.06 -19.30
C HIS A 44 -14.30 26.92 -20.06
N PRO A 45 -13.50 28.00 -20.15
CA PRO A 45 -12.18 27.92 -20.77
C PRO A 45 -11.22 27.04 -19.97
N ALA A 46 -10.28 26.41 -20.66
CA ALA A 46 -9.21 25.67 -19.98
C ALA A 46 -8.25 26.64 -19.29
N LEU A 47 -8.04 26.45 -17.99
CA LEU A 47 -7.22 27.31 -17.13
C LEU A 47 -6.02 26.53 -16.58
N SER A 48 -4.84 27.14 -16.66
CA SER A 48 -3.64 26.73 -15.94
C SER A 48 -3.47 27.65 -14.73
N ILE A 49 -3.21 27.05 -13.56
CA ILE A 49 -3.09 27.75 -12.29
C ILE A 49 -1.72 27.43 -11.69
N GLN A 50 -0.89 28.45 -11.52
CA GLN A 50 0.46 28.32 -10.98
C GLN A 50 0.63 29.21 -9.76
N SER A 51 1.19 28.65 -8.68
CA SER A 51 1.53 29.45 -7.50
C SER A 51 2.93 30.05 -7.64
N ILE A 52 3.05 31.36 -7.42
CA ILE A 52 4.28 32.12 -7.65
C ILE A 52 5.27 31.91 -6.48
N HIS A 53 4.75 31.73 -5.27
CA HIS A 53 5.55 31.57 -4.04
C HIS A 53 5.09 30.34 -3.24
N VAL A 54 5.58 29.16 -3.61
CA VAL A 54 5.38 27.92 -2.84
C VAL A 54 6.58 27.70 -1.91
N SER A 55 6.65 28.44 -0.81
CA SER A 55 7.50 28.06 0.33
C SER A 55 6.71 27.11 1.24
N CYS A 56 6.47 25.88 0.78
CA CYS A 56 5.84 24.85 1.62
C CYS A 56 6.85 24.34 2.67
N THR A 57 7.07 25.10 3.75
CA THR A 57 7.79 24.61 4.94
C THR A 57 6.85 24.15 6.06
N ALA A 58 5.56 24.00 5.76
CA ALA A 58 4.61 23.40 6.69
C ALA A 58 4.55 21.89 6.46
N SER A 59 5.18 21.13 7.36
CA SER A 59 4.73 19.77 7.65
C SER A 59 3.23 19.85 7.87
N MET A 60 2.44 19.26 6.97
CA MET A 60 0.99 19.17 7.12
C MET A 60 0.71 18.40 8.42
N LYS A 61 0.64 19.11 9.54
CA LYS A 61 0.00 18.57 10.73
C LYS A 61 -1.44 18.35 10.28
N LEU A 62 -1.81 17.09 10.04
CA LEU A 62 -3.21 16.72 9.85
C LEU A 62 -3.98 17.40 10.99
N PHE A 63 -4.85 18.34 10.66
CA PHE A 63 -5.87 18.80 11.57
C PHE A 63 -6.77 17.60 11.81
N LYS A 64 -6.59 16.92 12.95
CA LYS A 64 -7.29 15.69 13.27
C LYS A 64 -8.54 16.05 14.07
N GLU A 65 -9.62 16.41 13.38
CA GLU A 65 -10.91 16.31 14.05
C GLU A 65 -11.15 14.85 14.45
N PRO A 66 -11.74 14.61 15.64
CA PRO A 66 -12.08 13.27 16.07
C PRO A 66 -13.04 12.64 15.04
N GLN A 67 -12.64 11.51 14.47
CA GLN A 67 -13.52 10.77 13.57
C GLN A 67 -14.48 9.93 14.42
N TYR A 68 -15.77 10.22 14.36
CA TYR A 68 -16.79 9.53 15.15
C TYR A 68 -17.28 8.24 14.49
N SER A 69 -17.47 7.18 15.28
CA SER A 69 -18.04 5.90 14.84
C SER A 69 -19.54 5.87 15.08
N PHE A 70 -20.30 6.46 14.16
CA PHE A 70 -21.77 6.48 14.23
C PHE A 70 -22.39 5.08 14.26
N LYS A 71 -21.76 4.08 13.63
CA LYS A 71 -22.21 2.68 13.71
C LYS A 71 -22.23 2.12 15.15
N LYS A 72 -21.39 2.67 16.04
CA LYS A 72 -21.26 2.25 17.44
C LYS A 72 -21.86 3.28 18.41
N ALA A 73 -22.60 4.26 17.91
CA ALA A 73 -23.20 5.28 18.75
C ALA A 73 -24.22 4.69 19.71
N ASN A 74 -24.28 5.24 20.92
CA ASN A 74 -25.40 4.98 21.82
C ASN A 74 -26.57 5.89 21.42
N TYR A 75 -27.36 5.43 20.44
CA TYR A 75 -28.48 6.20 19.91
C TYR A 75 -29.61 6.43 20.92
N ILE A 76 -29.75 5.55 21.93
CA ILE A 76 -30.75 5.76 22.99
C ILE A 76 -30.37 7.01 23.78
N ALA A 77 -29.15 7.04 24.34
CA ALA A 77 -28.68 8.20 25.11
C ALA A 77 -28.57 9.47 24.26
N LEU A 78 -28.15 9.35 22.98
CA LEU A 78 -28.06 10.49 22.08
C LEU A 78 -29.44 11.09 21.77
N ASN A 79 -30.44 10.25 21.54
CA ASN A 79 -31.81 10.72 21.32
C ASN A 79 -32.38 11.33 22.61
N ASP A 80 -32.14 10.71 23.77
CA ASP A 80 -32.54 11.26 25.06
C ASP A 80 -31.91 12.64 25.30
N PHE A 81 -30.63 12.82 24.96
CA PHE A 81 -29.96 14.11 25.02
C PHE A 81 -30.65 15.17 24.14
N PHE A 82 -30.94 14.85 22.88
CA PHE A 82 -31.59 15.80 21.97
C PHE A 82 -33.04 16.10 22.33
N LEU A 83 -33.78 15.13 22.88
CA LEU A 83 -35.13 15.33 23.38
C LEU A 83 -35.17 16.25 24.60
N ASN A 84 -34.18 16.14 25.48
CA ASN A 84 -34.07 16.98 26.68
C ASN A 84 -33.34 18.31 26.45
N THR A 85 -32.78 18.53 25.26
CA THR A 85 -32.12 19.79 24.91
C THR A 85 -33.14 20.92 24.77
N ASN A 86 -32.89 22.03 25.45
CA ASN A 86 -33.73 23.23 25.35
C ASN A 86 -33.49 24.00 24.04
N TRP A 87 -34.21 23.64 22.99
CA TRP A 87 -34.10 24.30 21.68
C TRP A 87 -34.68 25.73 21.64
N LEU A 88 -35.51 26.10 22.62
CA LEU A 88 -36.12 27.44 22.68
C LEU A 88 -35.08 28.53 22.90
N GLU A 89 -33.95 28.23 23.52
CA GLU A 89 -32.83 29.17 23.68
C GLU A 89 -32.33 29.72 22.34
N LEU A 90 -32.39 28.91 21.27
CA LEU A 90 -31.98 29.35 19.94
C LEU A 90 -32.92 30.42 19.37
N TYR A 91 -34.19 30.48 19.79
CA TYR A 91 -35.12 31.50 19.29
C TYR A 91 -34.83 32.89 19.85
N ASN A 92 -34.16 32.99 21.00
CA ASN A 92 -33.80 34.25 21.65
C ASN A 92 -32.62 34.98 20.97
N ILE A 93 -31.90 34.30 20.07
CA ILE A 93 -30.76 34.85 19.34
C ILE A 93 -31.26 35.72 18.17
N LYS A 94 -30.55 36.81 17.85
CA LYS A 94 -31.02 37.79 16.84
C LYS A 94 -30.75 37.36 15.42
N THR A 95 -29.53 36.91 15.11
CA THR A 95 -29.13 36.61 13.74
C THR A 95 -29.30 35.13 13.40
N VAL A 96 -29.57 34.84 12.13
CA VAL A 96 -29.70 33.45 11.65
C VAL A 96 -28.37 32.70 11.79
N ASP A 97 -27.25 33.38 11.53
CA ASP A 97 -25.91 32.77 11.61
C ASP A 97 -25.57 32.34 13.05
N GLU A 98 -25.85 33.19 14.04
CA GLU A 98 -25.64 32.83 15.45
C GLU A 98 -26.57 31.71 15.91
N LYS A 99 -27.83 31.66 15.42
CA LYS A 99 -28.74 30.54 15.68
C LYS A 99 -28.19 29.23 15.14
N LEU A 100 -27.68 29.27 13.91
CA LEU A 100 -27.10 28.12 13.24
C LEU A 100 -25.84 27.65 13.98
N LEU A 101 -25.00 28.58 14.44
CA LEU A 101 -23.83 28.26 15.26
C LEU A 101 -24.23 27.56 16.57
N GLY A 102 -25.18 28.12 17.33
CA GLY A 102 -25.67 27.51 18.56
C GLY A 102 -26.31 26.14 18.35
N PHE A 103 -27.03 25.96 17.24
CA PHE A 103 -27.54 24.64 16.83
C PHE A 103 -26.39 23.64 16.64
N TYR A 104 -25.38 24.01 15.84
CA TYR A 104 -24.24 23.13 15.60
C TYR A 104 -23.45 22.81 16.87
N GLU A 105 -23.34 23.74 17.81
CA GLU A 105 -22.70 23.50 19.11
C GLU A 105 -23.44 22.42 19.90
N LYS A 106 -24.78 22.52 20.03
CA LYS A 106 -25.59 21.50 20.73
C LYS A 106 -25.51 20.14 20.05
N ILE A 107 -25.56 20.10 18.72
CA ILE A 107 -25.41 18.86 17.95
C ILE A 107 -24.02 18.23 18.19
N LYS A 108 -22.95 19.02 18.09
CA LYS A 108 -21.58 18.56 18.32
C LYS A 108 -21.39 18.05 19.75
N LEU A 109 -21.99 18.71 20.73
CA LEU A 109 -21.94 18.29 22.13
C LEU A 109 -22.55 16.89 22.30
N GLY A 110 -23.78 16.68 21.86
CA GLY A 110 -24.45 15.37 21.94
C GLY A 110 -23.68 14.28 21.21
N ILE A 111 -23.15 14.57 20.01
CA ILE A 111 -22.30 13.64 19.26
C ILE A 111 -21.04 13.29 20.06
N SER A 112 -20.37 14.29 20.65
CA SER A 112 -19.12 14.08 21.38
C SER A 112 -19.29 13.24 22.65
N GLU A 113 -20.44 13.36 23.31
CA GLU A 113 -20.75 12.63 24.56
C GLU A 113 -21.23 11.20 24.30
N HIS A 114 -21.98 10.97 23.22
CA HIS A 114 -22.69 9.71 23.00
C HIS A 114 -22.23 8.91 21.77
N VAL A 115 -21.33 9.45 20.94
CA VAL A 115 -20.74 8.75 19.79
C VAL A 115 -19.26 8.48 20.06
N PRO A 116 -18.82 7.20 20.07
CA PRO A 116 -17.43 6.88 20.32
C PRO A 116 -16.53 7.33 19.15
N VAL A 117 -15.34 7.81 19.46
CA VAL A 117 -14.34 8.21 18.48
C VAL A 117 -13.55 6.98 18.00
N TYR A 118 -13.24 6.90 16.70
CA TYR A 118 -12.29 5.94 16.17
C TYR A 118 -10.91 6.20 16.79
N THR A 119 -10.50 5.31 17.67
CA THR A 119 -9.11 5.23 18.12
C THR A 119 -8.27 4.68 16.97
N ASN A 120 -7.68 5.60 16.20
CA ASN A 120 -6.78 5.22 15.12
C ASN A 120 -5.53 4.62 15.76
N ASN A 121 -5.50 3.30 15.97
CA ASN A 121 -4.38 2.52 16.52
C ASN A 121 -3.18 2.48 15.56
N ARG A 122 -2.78 3.64 15.01
CA ARG A 122 -1.60 3.76 14.14
C ARG A 122 -0.31 3.37 14.86
N LYS A 123 -0.28 3.47 16.20
CA LYS A 123 0.79 2.89 17.04
C LYS A 123 1.02 1.41 16.72
N CYS A 124 -0.05 0.65 16.50
CA CYS A 124 0.05 -0.79 16.25
C CYS A 124 0.59 -1.09 14.84
N LYS A 125 0.24 -0.28 13.83
CA LYS A 125 0.80 -0.42 12.47
C LYS A 125 2.28 -0.02 12.40
N SER A 126 2.66 1.14 12.95
CA SER A 126 4.06 1.57 12.94
C SER A 126 4.94 0.64 13.78
N LEU A 127 4.46 0.19 14.94
CA LEU A 127 5.17 -0.77 15.78
C LEU A 127 5.31 -2.14 15.09
N SER A 128 4.26 -2.61 14.40
CA SER A 128 4.34 -3.86 13.62
C SER A 128 5.40 -3.78 12.52
N ILE A 129 5.47 -2.67 11.79
CA ILE A 129 6.50 -2.44 10.76
C ILE A 129 7.90 -2.40 11.41
N ILE A 130 8.06 -1.70 12.53
CA ILE A 130 9.34 -1.61 13.26
C ILE A 130 9.78 -3.00 13.75
N CYS A 131 8.89 -3.75 14.39
CA CYS A 131 9.18 -5.10 14.88
C CYS A 131 9.57 -6.05 13.74
N TYR A 132 8.89 -5.96 12.59
CA TYR A 132 9.21 -6.76 11.41
C TYR A 132 10.59 -6.39 10.85
N ASN A 133 10.89 -5.10 10.69
CA ASN A 133 12.19 -4.66 10.22
C ASN A 133 13.32 -5.07 11.17
N ASN A 134 13.10 -4.95 12.48
CA ASN A 134 14.05 -5.43 13.49
C ASN A 134 14.29 -6.94 13.40
N TYR A 135 13.23 -7.73 13.18
CA TYR A 135 13.34 -9.16 12.95
C TYR A 135 14.17 -9.47 11.68
N VAL A 136 13.89 -8.80 10.56
CA VAL A 136 14.64 -8.99 9.31
C VAL A 136 16.10 -8.62 9.47
N THR A 137 16.41 -7.48 10.09
CA THR A 137 17.79 -7.05 10.37
C THR A 137 18.51 -8.05 11.28
N ARG A 138 17.84 -8.52 12.34
CA ARG A 138 18.40 -9.56 13.21
C ARG A 138 18.72 -10.83 12.43
N MET A 139 17.81 -11.28 11.56
CA MET A 139 18.05 -12.47 10.74
C MET A 139 19.19 -12.29 9.73
N LYS A 140 19.30 -11.11 9.10
CA LYS A 140 20.43 -10.79 8.21
C LYS A 140 21.77 -10.88 8.93
N ASN A 141 21.88 -10.27 10.11
CA ASN A 141 23.11 -10.29 10.89
C ASN A 141 23.44 -11.71 11.38
N LEU A 142 22.42 -12.45 11.85
CA LEU A 142 22.58 -13.81 12.33
C LEU A 142 23.04 -14.79 11.24
N ILE A 143 22.62 -14.59 9.98
CA ILE A 143 23.09 -15.42 8.84
C ILE A 143 24.59 -15.21 8.58
N HIS A 144 25.12 -14.01 8.81
CA HIS A 144 26.55 -13.75 8.67
C HIS A 144 27.37 -14.27 9.86
N GLU A 145 26.81 -14.30 11.07
CA GLU A 145 27.50 -14.76 12.28
C GLU A 145 27.43 -16.28 12.49
N ASP A 146 26.26 -16.89 12.28
CA ASP A 146 26.03 -18.32 12.43
C ASP A 146 24.85 -18.79 11.57
N THR A 147 25.18 -19.41 10.44
CA THR A 147 24.19 -19.94 9.49
C THR A 147 23.37 -21.10 10.05
N THR A 148 23.78 -21.73 11.15
CA THR A 148 23.16 -22.95 11.70
C THR A 148 21.72 -22.69 12.17
N GLN A 149 21.45 -21.53 12.74
CA GLN A 149 20.10 -21.17 13.21
C GLN A 149 19.12 -20.97 12.05
N PHE A 150 19.59 -20.36 10.96
CA PHE A 150 18.81 -20.25 9.73
C PHE A 150 18.50 -21.63 9.15
N TRP A 151 19.51 -22.50 9.05
CA TRP A 151 19.32 -23.85 8.54
C TRP A 151 18.43 -24.70 9.43
N ASN A 152 18.47 -24.54 10.76
CA ASN A 152 17.53 -25.19 11.68
C ASN A 152 16.09 -24.71 11.47
N PHE A 153 15.87 -23.41 11.28
CA PHE A 153 14.57 -22.86 10.92
C PHE A 153 14.06 -23.42 9.58
N VAL A 154 14.89 -23.39 8.53
CA VAL A 154 14.56 -23.96 7.22
C VAL A 154 14.24 -25.45 7.33
N LYS A 155 15.06 -26.23 8.05
CA LYS A 155 14.83 -27.66 8.31
C LYS A 155 13.52 -27.90 9.04
N SER A 156 13.16 -27.06 10.01
CA SER A 156 11.88 -27.14 10.72
C SER A 156 10.66 -26.81 9.86
N LYS A 157 10.84 -26.01 8.80
CA LYS A 157 9.78 -25.65 7.84
C LYS A 157 9.72 -26.59 6.64
N ARG A 158 10.81 -27.31 6.37
CA ARG A 158 10.82 -28.40 5.39
C ARG A 158 9.97 -29.53 5.95
N ARG A 159 8.88 -29.88 5.27
CA ARG A 159 8.10 -31.07 5.64
C ARG A 159 9.04 -32.29 5.60
N LYS A 160 8.91 -33.17 6.59
CA LYS A 160 9.68 -34.43 6.70
C LYS A 160 9.23 -35.48 5.67
N ASP A 161 8.15 -35.20 4.96
CA ASP A 161 7.56 -36.14 4.01
C ASP A 161 8.24 -36.04 2.64
N LEU A 162 8.89 -37.16 2.33
CA LEU A 162 9.57 -37.55 1.12
C LEU A 162 8.65 -37.37 -0.10
N ASN A 163 8.72 -36.20 -0.76
CA ASN A 163 8.14 -35.99 -2.09
C ASN A 163 9.12 -36.38 -3.21
N ILE A 164 10.21 -37.06 -2.88
CA ILE A 164 11.04 -37.72 -3.88
C ILE A 164 10.34 -39.05 -4.18
N PRO A 165 9.94 -39.30 -5.44
CA PRO A 165 9.40 -40.60 -5.83
C PRO A 165 10.40 -41.68 -5.43
N SER A 166 9.96 -42.68 -4.66
CA SER A 166 10.80 -43.82 -4.26
C SER A 166 11.27 -44.66 -5.45
N THR A 167 10.67 -44.45 -6.62
CA THR A 167 11.03 -45.10 -7.88
C THR A 167 10.91 -44.11 -9.04
N MET A 168 11.93 -44.01 -9.89
CA MET A 168 11.93 -43.18 -11.10
C MET A 168 12.28 -44.03 -12.32
N ASN A 169 11.48 -43.91 -13.38
CA ASN A 169 11.68 -44.66 -14.62
C ASN A 169 11.99 -43.70 -15.77
N TRP A 170 13.01 -44.02 -16.56
CA TRP A 170 13.32 -43.31 -17.80
C TRP A 170 13.86 -44.29 -18.85
N SER A 171 13.11 -44.43 -19.96
CA SER A 171 13.38 -45.44 -20.99
C SER A 171 13.42 -46.86 -20.39
N GLU A 172 14.53 -47.59 -20.53
CA GLU A 172 14.74 -48.92 -19.93
C GLU A 172 15.32 -48.88 -18.51
N TYR A 173 15.63 -47.69 -17.98
CA TYR A 173 16.26 -47.55 -16.67
C TYR A 173 15.24 -47.27 -15.57
N THR A 174 15.38 -47.97 -14.45
CA THR A 174 14.58 -47.82 -13.23
C THR A 174 15.53 -47.55 -12.07
N ALA A 175 15.26 -46.50 -11.30
CA ALA A 175 16.02 -46.10 -10.12
C ALA A 175 15.14 -46.20 -8.89
N ASN A 176 15.59 -46.90 -7.84
CA ASN A 176 14.79 -47.21 -6.65
C ASN A 176 15.41 -46.72 -5.34
N THR A 177 16.55 -46.05 -5.41
CA THR A 177 17.21 -45.39 -4.28
C THR A 177 17.39 -43.91 -4.55
N ASP A 178 17.48 -43.09 -3.50
CA ASP A 178 17.56 -41.63 -3.63
C ASP A 178 18.73 -41.16 -4.51
N ASP A 179 19.87 -41.85 -4.42
CA ASP A 179 21.07 -41.56 -5.23
C ASP A 179 20.87 -41.95 -6.70
N GLU A 180 20.28 -43.13 -6.95
CA GLU A 180 19.96 -43.56 -8.31
C GLU A 180 18.92 -42.65 -8.96
N VAL A 181 17.91 -42.21 -8.22
CA VAL A 181 16.86 -41.30 -8.70
C VAL A 181 17.49 -39.95 -9.07
N SER A 182 18.37 -39.42 -8.24
CA SER A 182 19.09 -38.17 -8.50
C SER A 182 19.99 -38.27 -9.74
N ASN A 183 20.72 -39.38 -9.88
CA ASN A 183 21.61 -39.63 -11.01
C ASN A 183 20.83 -39.89 -12.33
N LEU A 184 19.73 -40.62 -12.27
CA LEU A 184 18.86 -40.87 -13.42
C LEU A 184 18.19 -39.58 -13.89
N PHE A 185 17.73 -38.74 -12.96
CA PHE A 185 17.24 -37.40 -13.27
C PHE A 185 18.32 -36.53 -13.93
N ALA A 186 19.54 -36.50 -13.37
CA ALA A 186 20.65 -35.73 -13.93
C ALA A 186 21.03 -36.21 -15.34
N SER A 187 20.98 -37.52 -15.59
CA SER A 187 21.28 -38.13 -16.89
C SER A 187 20.22 -37.80 -17.94
N TYR A 188 18.94 -37.89 -17.58
CA TYR A 188 17.84 -37.43 -18.42
C TYR A 188 18.01 -35.94 -18.77
N PHE A 189 18.23 -35.11 -17.75
CA PHE A 189 18.34 -33.67 -17.95
C PHE A 189 19.54 -33.32 -18.85
N LYS A 190 20.70 -33.95 -18.62
CA LYS A 190 21.88 -33.84 -19.49
C LYS A 190 21.57 -34.23 -20.93
N SER A 191 20.81 -35.31 -21.15
CA SER A 191 20.46 -35.77 -22.50
C SER A 191 19.66 -34.75 -23.31
N ILE A 192 18.81 -33.94 -22.66
CA ILE A 192 18.05 -32.86 -23.31
C ILE A 192 18.99 -31.82 -23.95
N TYR A 193 20.15 -31.58 -23.34
CA TYR A 193 21.11 -30.56 -23.79
C TYR A 193 22.23 -31.13 -24.66
N MET A 194 22.39 -32.45 -24.76
CA MET A 194 23.43 -33.08 -25.58
C MET A 194 22.96 -33.46 -27.00
N GLY A 195 21.71 -33.18 -27.34
CA GLY A 195 21.12 -33.51 -28.63
C GLY A 195 21.37 -32.49 -29.75
N THR A 196 22.62 -32.28 -30.16
CA THR A 196 23.00 -32.02 -31.58
C THR A 196 24.53 -32.17 -31.73
N HIS A 197 25.04 -33.40 -31.85
CA HIS A 197 26.01 -33.82 -32.87
C HIS A 197 26.38 -35.31 -32.69
N ASP A 198 26.03 -36.07 -33.72
CA ASP A 198 26.55 -37.36 -34.16
C ASP A 198 26.41 -38.65 -33.33
N SER A 199 25.51 -39.50 -33.84
CA SER A 199 25.80 -40.77 -34.52
C SER A 199 26.80 -41.77 -33.91
N SER A 200 26.24 -42.95 -33.61
CA SER A 200 26.86 -44.29 -33.57
C SER A 200 27.68 -44.68 -32.32
N VAL A 201 27.15 -45.63 -31.54
CA VAL A 201 27.60 -47.04 -31.44
C VAL A 201 26.93 -47.69 -30.21
N ASN A 202 26.20 -48.77 -30.46
CA ASN A 202 25.77 -49.73 -29.44
C ASN A 202 26.99 -50.36 -28.76
N GLN A 203 27.18 -50.12 -27.45
CA GLN A 203 27.75 -51.11 -26.53
C GLN A 203 27.18 -50.90 -25.13
N VAL A 204 26.64 -51.98 -24.56
CA VAL A 204 26.21 -52.08 -23.16
C VAL A 204 27.36 -51.64 -22.26
N LYS A 205 27.18 -50.56 -21.49
CA LYS A 205 28.12 -50.13 -20.45
C LYS A 205 27.37 -49.88 -19.16
N LYS A 206 27.66 -50.70 -18.15
CA LYS A 206 27.41 -50.39 -16.74
C LYS A 206 28.05 -49.03 -16.42
N LEU A 207 27.33 -48.17 -15.70
CA LEU A 207 27.83 -46.87 -15.25
C LEU A 207 29.15 -47.05 -14.47
N PRO A 208 30.21 -46.29 -14.79
CA PRO A 208 31.44 -46.30 -14.01
C PRO A 208 31.18 -45.79 -12.59
N THR A 209 31.44 -46.64 -11.60
CA THR A 209 31.59 -46.26 -10.20
C THR A 209 33.01 -45.72 -10.01
N ASP A 210 33.17 -44.40 -10.13
CA ASP A 210 34.06 -43.58 -9.30
C ASP A 210 34.15 -42.17 -9.91
N TYR A 211 33.57 -41.20 -9.21
CA TYR A 211 33.87 -39.79 -9.42
C TYR A 211 34.91 -39.38 -8.38
N ASP A 212 36.16 -39.23 -8.83
CA ASP A 212 37.27 -38.78 -7.99
C ASP A 212 37.12 -37.26 -7.69
N ALA A 213 37.07 -36.91 -6.41
CA ALA A 213 36.68 -35.60 -5.90
C ALA A 213 37.81 -34.55 -5.90
N ASN A 214 38.89 -34.77 -6.66
CA ASN A 214 40.10 -33.92 -6.60
C ASN A 214 40.33 -32.98 -7.79
N LEU A 215 39.34 -32.79 -8.68
CA LEU A 215 39.52 -31.93 -9.86
C LEU A 215 39.05 -30.47 -9.65
N PHE A 216 39.39 -29.86 -8.50
CA PHE A 216 39.29 -28.41 -8.31
C PHE A 216 40.46 -27.86 -7.48
N GLN A 217 41.68 -28.09 -7.95
CA GLN A 217 42.80 -27.19 -7.68
C GLN A 217 43.69 -27.14 -8.92
N LEU A 218 43.66 -26.00 -9.61
CA LEU A 218 44.82 -25.39 -10.28
C LEU A 218 44.44 -23.96 -10.69
N GLU A 219 45.30 -23.05 -10.22
CA GLU A 219 45.57 -21.63 -10.54
C GLU A 219 44.63 -20.87 -11.49
#